data_AF-A0A6V6ZA17-F1
#
_entry.id   AF-A0A6V6ZA17-F1
#
_cell.length_a   1.000
_cell.length_b   1.000
_cell.length_c   1.000
_cell.angle_alpha   90.00
_cell.angle_beta   90.00
_cell.angle_gamma   90.00
#
_symmetry.space_group_name_H-M   'P 1'
#
loop_
_entity.id
_entity.type
_entity.pdbx_description
1 polymer ?
#
loop_
_entity_poly.entity_id
_entity_poly.type
_entity_poly.pdbx_seq_one_letter_code
_entity_poly.pdbx_strand_id
1 'polypeptide(L)'
;MTKKDKLLLIHFVTRTGMYINPIDINNVHSFITGYTIARKNKCNFINSFKKILSTKYRMKYLSDGWIGQINRVSKKQSISNIVTFKKITLETIFIDGLDKEMEKILKSRILDLINKIDRAGHPWYKETWKDDWLSLILINKNWFKQMWSDEEFEIIKLIDKEVTSGNITNIYKTIVPSDAILNLKEQFDKITFN
;
A
#
# COMPACT_ATOMS: atom_id res chain seq x y z
N MET A 1 9.48 -14.25 -10.96
CA MET A 1 10.10 -13.04 -10.38
C MET A 1 11.06 -13.52 -9.31
N THR A 2 12.30 -13.05 -9.28
CA THR A 2 13.27 -13.47 -8.24
C THR A 2 12.99 -12.77 -6.91
N LYS A 3 13.52 -13.30 -5.80
CA LYS A 3 13.44 -12.64 -4.48
C LYS A 3 14.01 -11.22 -4.50
N LYS A 4 15.14 -11.01 -5.18
CA LYS A 4 15.75 -9.67 -5.35
C LYS A 4 14.81 -8.70 -6.07
N ASP A 5 14.10 -9.17 -7.10
CA ASP A 5 13.14 -8.32 -7.80
C ASP A 5 11.96 -7.93 -6.89
N LYS A 6 11.43 -8.90 -6.11
CA LYS A 6 10.37 -8.67 -5.13
C LYS A 6 10.79 -7.66 -4.05
N LEU A 7 12.01 -7.79 -3.52
CA LEU A 7 12.58 -6.87 -2.53
C LEU A 7 12.74 -5.44 -3.07
N LEU A 8 13.20 -5.29 -4.32
CA LEU A 8 13.29 -3.97 -4.93
C LEU A 8 11.91 -3.34 -5.12
N LEU A 9 10.95 -4.12 -5.62
CA LEU A 9 9.59 -3.63 -5.86
C LEU A 9 8.86 -3.29 -4.56
N ILE A 10 9.05 -4.06 -3.48
CA ILE A 10 8.45 -3.73 -2.18
C ILE A 10 9.04 -2.44 -1.58
N HIS A 11 10.35 -2.22 -1.72
CA HIS A 11 10.97 -0.94 -1.34
C HIS A 11 10.43 0.22 -2.18
N PHE A 12 10.26 0.01 -3.49
CA PHE A 12 9.70 1.02 -4.37
C PHE A 12 8.27 1.41 -3.98
N VAL A 13 7.38 0.47 -3.68
CA VAL A 13 5.98 0.82 -3.32
C VAL A 13 5.85 1.38 -1.91
N THR A 14 6.68 0.96 -0.97
CA THR A 14 6.67 1.48 0.41
C THR A 14 7.31 2.86 0.54
N ARG A 15 8.25 3.21 -0.36
CA ARG A 15 9.03 4.46 -0.34
C ARG A 15 9.14 5.12 -1.72
N THR A 16 8.03 5.21 -2.46
CA THR A 16 8.02 5.66 -3.86
C THR A 16 8.71 7.01 -4.10
N GLY A 17 8.54 7.97 -3.18
CA GLY A 17 9.18 9.29 -3.27
C GLY A 17 10.71 9.28 -3.21
N MET A 18 11.34 8.17 -2.78
CA MET A 18 12.81 8.02 -2.85
C MET A 18 13.32 7.68 -4.25
N TYR A 19 12.45 7.19 -5.12
CA TYR A 19 12.82 6.69 -6.46
C TYR A 19 12.33 7.60 -7.57
N ILE A 20 11.20 8.28 -7.37
CA ILE A 20 10.59 9.16 -8.36
C ILE A 20 10.05 10.43 -7.70
N ASN A 21 10.15 11.55 -8.42
CA ASN A 21 9.54 12.82 -8.04
C ASN A 21 9.21 13.62 -9.32
N PRO A 22 7.97 14.10 -9.51
CA PRO A 22 6.79 13.89 -8.66
C PRO A 22 6.29 12.43 -8.62
N ILE A 23 5.52 12.09 -7.58
CA ILE A 23 4.89 10.77 -7.46
C ILE A 23 3.62 10.75 -8.30
N ASP A 24 3.75 10.35 -9.57
CA ASP A 24 2.63 10.19 -10.51
C ASP A 24 2.76 8.90 -11.35
N ILE A 25 1.66 8.54 -12.01
CA ILE A 25 1.57 7.26 -12.72
C ILE A 25 2.52 7.16 -13.93
N ASN A 26 2.87 8.29 -14.56
CA ASN A 26 3.79 8.32 -15.69
C ASN A 26 5.22 8.08 -15.20
N ASN A 27 5.61 8.70 -14.08
CA ASN A 27 6.90 8.46 -13.46
C ASN A 27 7.03 7.04 -12.90
N VAL A 28 5.95 6.49 -12.32
CA VAL A 28 5.89 5.06 -11.98
C VAL A 28 6.09 4.19 -13.22
N HIS A 29 5.43 4.50 -14.32
CA HIS A 29 5.60 3.77 -15.57
C HIS A 29 7.03 3.82 -16.08
N SER A 30 7.66 4.99 -16.12
CA SER A 30 9.06 5.15 -16.52
C SER A 30 10.00 4.33 -15.65
N PHE A 31 9.82 4.35 -14.32
CA PHE A 31 10.62 3.55 -13.39
C PHE A 31 10.49 2.05 -13.66
N ILE A 32 9.26 1.54 -13.77
CA ILE A 32 9.01 0.11 -14.01
C ILE A 32 9.54 -0.32 -15.39
N THR A 33 9.36 0.51 -16.42
CA THR A 33 9.90 0.23 -17.75
C THR A 33 11.43 0.17 -17.73
N GLY A 34 12.09 1.18 -17.16
CA GLY A 34 13.55 1.20 -17.01
C GLY A 34 14.06 -0.02 -16.23
N TYR A 35 13.37 -0.39 -15.15
CA TYR A 35 13.68 -1.58 -14.37
C TYR A 35 13.56 -2.87 -15.20
N THR A 36 12.48 -3.04 -15.96
CA THR A 36 12.31 -4.24 -16.82
C THR A 36 13.38 -4.36 -17.90
N ILE A 37 13.76 -3.24 -18.51
CA ILE A 37 14.85 -3.17 -19.51
C ILE A 37 16.19 -3.55 -18.87
N ALA A 38 16.52 -2.98 -17.71
CA ALA A 38 17.75 -3.30 -16.99
C ALA A 38 17.85 -4.79 -16.62
N ARG A 39 16.71 -5.44 -16.36
CA ARG A 39 16.62 -6.88 -16.11
C ARG A 39 16.60 -7.73 -17.38
N LYS A 40 16.84 -7.13 -18.56
CA LYS A 40 16.81 -7.80 -19.88
C LYS A 40 15.53 -8.60 -20.09
N ASN A 41 14.38 -8.06 -19.66
CA ASN A 41 13.07 -8.72 -19.69
C ASN A 41 12.98 -10.06 -18.94
N LYS A 42 13.96 -10.41 -18.09
CA LYS A 42 13.92 -11.62 -17.26
C LYS A 42 13.00 -11.47 -16.04
N CYS A 43 12.63 -10.25 -15.69
CA CYS A 43 11.65 -9.99 -14.64
C CYS A 43 10.23 -10.11 -15.21
N ASN A 44 9.49 -11.14 -14.79
CA ASN A 44 8.10 -11.36 -15.23
C ASN A 44 7.05 -10.49 -14.50
N PHE A 45 7.46 -9.41 -13.81
CA PHE A 45 6.57 -8.55 -13.02
C PHE A 45 5.37 -8.06 -13.81
N ILE A 46 5.60 -7.44 -14.97
CA ILE A 46 4.52 -6.88 -15.81
C ILE A 46 3.52 -7.96 -16.23
N ASN A 47 3.97 -9.18 -16.53
CA ASN A 47 3.09 -10.28 -16.92
C ASN A 47 2.23 -10.75 -15.72
N SER A 48 2.82 -10.89 -14.54
CA SER A 48 2.08 -11.23 -13.32
C SER A 48 1.09 -10.13 -12.91
N PHE A 49 1.50 -8.87 -13.04
CA PHE A 49 0.68 -7.70 -12.75
C PHE A 49 -0.54 -7.62 -13.68
N LYS A 50 -0.33 -7.79 -15.00
CA LYS A 50 -1.41 -7.86 -15.99
C LYS A 50 -2.35 -9.04 -15.72
N LYS A 51 -1.82 -10.19 -15.29
CA LYS A 51 -2.62 -11.36 -14.92
C LYS A 51 -3.53 -11.06 -13.74
N ILE A 52 -3.04 -10.42 -12.68
CA ILE A 52 -3.90 -10.01 -11.55
C ILE A 52 -4.99 -9.04 -12.01
N LEU A 53 -4.64 -8.04 -12.82
CA LEU A 53 -5.60 -7.08 -13.37
C LEU A 53 -6.70 -7.77 -14.19
N SER A 54 -6.35 -8.73 -15.04
CA SER A 54 -7.32 -9.41 -15.89
C SER A 54 -8.18 -10.42 -15.11
N THR A 55 -7.60 -11.20 -14.20
CA THR A 55 -8.34 -12.26 -13.50
C THR A 55 -9.10 -11.73 -12.30
N LYS A 56 -8.43 -11.02 -11.39
CA LYS A 56 -9.02 -10.57 -10.12
C LYS A 56 -9.87 -9.32 -10.31
N TYR A 57 -9.36 -8.34 -11.07
CA TYR A 57 -10.06 -7.08 -11.29
C TYR A 57 -10.97 -7.10 -12.53
N ARG A 58 -10.94 -8.19 -13.32
CA ARG A 58 -11.73 -8.35 -14.55
C ARG A 58 -11.50 -7.22 -15.55
N MET A 59 -10.26 -6.71 -15.62
CA MET A 59 -9.89 -5.63 -16.52
C MET A 59 -9.32 -6.16 -17.84
N LYS A 60 -10.03 -5.90 -18.94
CA LYS A 60 -9.53 -6.22 -20.28
C LYS A 60 -8.25 -5.43 -20.58
N TYR A 61 -7.28 -6.12 -21.19
CA TYR A 61 -6.07 -5.49 -21.72
C TYR A 61 -6.41 -4.83 -23.06
N LEU A 62 -6.11 -3.53 -23.20
CA LEU A 62 -6.37 -2.74 -24.40
C LEU A 62 -5.06 -2.05 -24.86
N SER A 63 -5.14 -1.26 -25.92
CA SER A 63 -4.00 -0.53 -26.49
C SER A 63 -3.36 0.48 -25.53
N ASP A 64 -4.06 0.89 -24.48
CA ASP A 64 -3.58 1.78 -23.41
C ASP A 64 -2.68 1.09 -22.37
N GLY A 65 -2.42 -0.20 -22.56
CA GLY A 65 -1.49 -0.97 -21.75
C GLY A 65 -1.94 -1.16 -20.30
N TRP A 66 -0.97 -1.48 -19.44
CA TRP A 66 -1.26 -1.74 -18.02
C TRP A 66 -1.61 -0.45 -17.26
N ILE A 67 -1.12 0.72 -17.70
CA ILE A 67 -1.49 2.02 -17.12
C ILE A 67 -2.99 2.27 -17.33
N GLY A 68 -3.50 2.01 -18.53
CA GLY A 68 -4.91 2.13 -18.82
C GLY A 68 -5.78 1.19 -17.98
N GLN A 69 -5.32 -0.04 -17.74
CA GLN A 69 -5.98 -0.94 -16.80
C GLN A 69 -6.00 -0.37 -15.37
N ILE A 70 -4.89 0.23 -14.90
CA ILE A 70 -4.84 0.90 -13.59
C ILE A 70 -5.84 2.05 -13.52
N ASN A 71 -5.89 2.91 -14.54
CA ASN A 71 -6.83 4.02 -14.62
C ASN A 71 -8.30 3.56 -14.57
N ARG A 72 -8.62 2.39 -15.12
CA ARG A 72 -9.98 1.83 -15.04
C ARG A 72 -10.29 1.26 -13.65
N VAL A 73 -9.35 0.56 -13.03
CA VAL A 73 -9.53 0.04 -11.65
C VAL A 73 -9.67 1.18 -10.66
N SER A 74 -8.81 2.18 -10.75
CA SER A 74 -8.79 3.34 -9.85
C SER A 74 -10.11 4.10 -9.89
N LYS A 75 -10.64 4.37 -11.09
CA LYS A 75 -11.98 4.97 -11.30
C LYS A 75 -13.09 4.12 -10.70
N LYS A 76 -13.07 2.79 -10.92
CA LYS A 76 -14.08 1.87 -10.38
C LYS A 76 -14.07 1.83 -8.84
N GLN A 77 -12.91 2.05 -8.23
CA GLN A 77 -12.72 1.99 -6.78
C GLN A 77 -12.70 3.37 -6.12
N SER A 78 -12.85 4.46 -6.88
CA SER A 78 -12.75 5.84 -6.40
C SER A 78 -11.48 6.12 -5.58
N ILE A 79 -10.33 5.61 -6.02
CA ILE A 79 -9.01 5.82 -5.41
C ILE A 79 -7.99 6.30 -6.44
N SER A 80 -6.87 6.86 -6.00
CA SER A 80 -5.85 7.37 -6.91
C SER A 80 -5.12 6.23 -7.66
N ASN A 81 -4.63 6.54 -8.86
CA ASN A 81 -3.86 5.61 -9.68
C ASN A 81 -2.63 5.06 -8.95
N ILE A 82 -1.98 5.90 -8.13
CA ILE A 82 -0.81 5.52 -7.32
C ILE A 82 -1.20 4.49 -6.27
N VAL A 83 -2.29 4.72 -5.54
CA VAL A 83 -2.81 3.77 -4.55
C VAL A 83 -3.16 2.45 -5.22
N THR A 84 -3.86 2.47 -6.35
CA THR A 84 -4.18 1.27 -7.12
C THR A 84 -2.93 0.50 -7.56
N PHE A 85 -1.93 1.20 -8.12
CA PHE A 85 -0.67 0.59 -8.56
C PHE A 85 0.07 -0.09 -7.40
N LYS A 86 0.21 0.59 -6.26
CA LYS A 86 0.89 0.05 -5.07
C LYS A 86 0.18 -1.19 -4.54
N LYS A 87 -1.16 -1.17 -4.40
CA LYS A 87 -1.97 -2.32 -3.97
C LYS A 87 -1.75 -3.54 -4.86
N ILE A 88 -1.89 -3.36 -6.17
CA ILE A 88 -1.76 -4.47 -7.13
C ILE A 88 -0.31 -4.96 -7.19
N THR A 89 0.67 -4.08 -7.00
CA THR A 89 2.07 -4.48 -6.92
C THR A 89 2.33 -5.37 -5.71
N LEU A 90 1.82 -5.03 -4.51
CA LEU A 90 1.92 -5.89 -3.33
C LEU A 90 1.25 -7.25 -3.57
N GLU A 91 0.05 -7.26 -4.14
CA GLU A 91 -0.62 -8.51 -4.51
C GLU A 91 0.19 -9.34 -5.51
N THR A 92 0.92 -8.68 -6.43
CA THR A 92 1.79 -9.33 -7.41
C THR A 92 3.03 -9.93 -6.77
N ILE A 93 3.63 -9.23 -5.79
CA ILE A 93 4.82 -9.69 -5.06
C ILE A 93 4.47 -10.94 -4.23
N PHE A 94 3.31 -10.92 -3.56
CA PHE A 94 2.87 -11.95 -2.62
C PHE A 94 1.95 -13.03 -3.21
N ILE A 95 1.91 -13.18 -4.54
CA ILE A 95 1.15 -14.29 -5.19
C ILE A 95 1.56 -15.64 -4.60
N ASP A 96 2.86 -15.85 -4.39
CA ASP A 96 3.44 -17.12 -3.93
C ASP A 96 3.59 -17.18 -2.41
N GLY A 97 2.98 -16.24 -1.67
CA GLY A 97 3.11 -16.12 -0.21
C GLY A 97 4.06 -15.01 0.24
N LEU A 98 4.16 -14.89 1.56
CA LEU A 98 4.90 -13.84 2.27
C LEU A 98 6.28 -14.34 2.69
N ASP A 99 7.34 -13.70 2.21
CA ASP A 99 8.72 -13.94 2.66
C ASP A 99 9.02 -13.10 3.91
N LYS A 100 9.74 -13.66 4.89
CA LYS A 100 10.04 -13.00 6.17
C LYS A 100 10.74 -11.64 6.04
N GLU A 101 11.60 -11.47 5.03
CA GLU A 101 12.30 -10.21 4.82
C GLU A 101 11.36 -9.14 4.26
N MET A 102 10.49 -9.52 3.32
CA MET A 102 9.46 -8.64 2.76
C MET A 102 8.40 -8.28 3.81
N GLU A 103 8.03 -9.24 4.65
CA GLU A 103 7.18 -9.04 5.82
C GLU A 103 7.77 -7.97 6.73
N LYS A 104 9.05 -8.09 7.10
CA LYS A 104 9.72 -7.11 7.96
C LYS A 104 9.68 -5.70 7.37
N ILE A 105 9.92 -5.56 6.06
CA ILE A 105 9.86 -4.26 5.37
C ILE A 105 8.45 -3.69 5.43
N LEU A 106 7.43 -4.48 5.09
CA LEU A 106 6.05 -4.02 5.05
C LEU A 106 5.51 -3.73 6.46
N LYS A 107 5.73 -4.62 7.43
CA LYS A 107 5.33 -4.46 8.82
C LYS A 107 5.96 -3.20 9.41
N SER A 108 7.27 -2.99 9.21
CA SER A 108 7.96 -1.76 9.64
C SER A 108 7.32 -0.51 9.05
N ARG A 109 6.94 -0.51 7.77
CA ARG A 109 6.31 0.64 7.13
C ARG A 109 4.90 0.91 7.66
N ILE A 110 4.13 -0.15 7.94
CA ILE A 110 2.78 -0.02 8.52
C ILE A 110 2.86 0.50 9.95
N LEU A 111 3.77 -0.02 10.76
CA LEU A 111 4.03 0.51 12.11
C LEU A 111 4.42 2.00 12.06
N ASP A 112 5.25 2.40 11.10
CA ASP A 112 5.59 3.80 10.85
C ASP A 112 4.37 4.65 10.44
N LEU A 113 3.36 4.09 9.77
CA LEU A 113 2.09 4.81 9.52
C LEU A 113 1.25 4.93 10.79
N ILE A 114 1.15 3.87 11.58
CA ILE A 114 0.44 3.85 12.86
C ILE A 114 1.07 4.85 13.82
N ASN A 115 2.40 4.92 13.90
CA ASN A 115 3.13 5.88 14.75
C ASN A 115 2.92 7.35 14.37
N LYS A 116 2.46 7.65 13.15
CA LYS A 116 2.09 9.03 12.75
C LYS A 116 0.72 9.45 13.26
N ILE A 117 -0.06 8.52 13.80
CA ILE A 117 -1.26 8.83 14.56
C ILE A 117 -0.78 9.35 15.92
N ASP A 118 -0.66 10.68 16.01
CA ASP A 118 -0.15 11.35 17.20
C ASP A 118 -1.12 12.44 17.65
N ARG A 119 -1.39 12.47 18.96
CA ARG A 119 -2.26 13.46 19.60
C ARG A 119 -1.72 14.88 19.44
N ALA A 120 -0.40 15.06 19.41
CA ALA A 120 0.23 16.37 19.16
C ALA A 120 0.08 16.83 17.70
N GLY A 121 -0.34 15.93 16.80
CA GLY A 121 -0.31 16.13 15.35
C GLY A 121 1.07 15.84 14.79
N HIS A 122 1.13 14.99 13.77
CA HIS A 122 2.38 14.67 13.09
C HIS A 122 2.45 15.43 11.75
N PRO A 123 3.58 16.09 11.38
CA PRO A 123 3.68 16.86 10.12
C PRO A 123 3.39 16.06 8.85
N TRP A 124 3.54 14.74 8.94
CA TRP A 124 3.31 13.80 7.86
C TRP A 124 1.96 13.07 7.95
N TYR A 125 1.09 13.44 8.90
CA TYR A 125 -0.31 13.01 8.98
C TYR A 125 -1.20 13.94 8.15
N LYS A 126 -1.09 13.80 6.83
CA LYS A 126 -1.79 14.63 5.84
C LYS A 126 -2.54 13.74 4.84
N GLU A 127 -3.18 14.31 3.82
CA GLU A 127 -3.94 13.54 2.83
C GLU A 127 -3.13 12.38 2.20
N THR A 128 -1.82 12.57 1.98
CA THR A 128 -0.94 11.51 1.47
C THR A 128 -0.77 10.32 2.43
N TRP A 129 -0.99 10.51 3.73
CA TRP A 129 -1.00 9.42 4.72
C TRP A 129 -2.17 8.47 4.48
N LYS A 130 -3.35 9.00 4.16
CA LYS A 130 -4.53 8.18 3.80
C LYS A 130 -4.24 7.36 2.56
N ASP A 131 -3.66 7.96 1.53
CA ASP A 131 -3.26 7.25 0.32
C ASP A 131 -2.23 6.15 0.62
N ASP A 132 -1.21 6.45 1.42
CA ASP A 132 -0.24 5.43 1.84
C ASP A 132 -0.91 4.29 2.63
N TRP A 133 -1.81 4.59 3.57
CA TRP A 133 -2.60 3.60 4.30
C TRP A 133 -3.39 2.71 3.35
N LEU A 134 -4.24 3.34 2.50
CA LEU A 134 -5.04 2.63 1.51
C LEU A 134 -4.18 1.84 0.52
N SER A 135 -2.89 2.18 0.35
CA SER A 135 -2.01 1.47 -0.56
C SER A 135 -1.35 0.22 0.02
N LEU A 136 -1.11 0.21 1.34
CA LEU A 136 -0.34 -0.83 2.03
C LEU A 136 -1.22 -1.80 2.83
N ILE A 137 -2.41 -1.35 3.26
CA ILE A 137 -3.30 -2.12 4.12
C ILE A 137 -4.27 -2.95 3.27
N LEU A 138 -4.12 -4.28 3.36
CA LEU A 138 -4.84 -5.26 2.56
C LEU A 138 -5.50 -6.31 3.46
N ILE A 139 -6.39 -5.86 4.36
CA ILE A 139 -7.04 -6.68 5.40
C ILE A 139 -7.78 -7.92 4.87
N ASN A 140 -8.17 -7.93 3.59
CA ASN A 140 -8.83 -9.06 2.95
C ASN A 140 -7.87 -10.12 2.41
N LYS A 141 -6.57 -10.02 2.73
CA LYS A 141 -5.54 -10.95 2.27
C LYS A 141 -5.04 -11.82 3.41
N ASN A 142 -5.05 -13.13 3.20
CA ASN A 142 -4.53 -14.10 4.18
C ASN A 142 -3.07 -13.82 4.54
N TRP A 143 -2.23 -13.50 3.55
CA TRP A 143 -0.83 -13.16 3.79
C TRP A 143 -0.68 -11.90 4.65
N PHE A 144 -1.62 -10.95 4.57
CA PHE A 144 -1.58 -9.74 5.38
C PHE A 144 -1.95 -10.06 6.82
N LYS A 145 -3.00 -10.86 7.04
CA LYS A 145 -3.39 -11.33 8.38
C LYS A 145 -2.23 -12.04 9.08
N GLN A 146 -1.47 -12.87 8.36
CA GLN A 146 -0.34 -13.63 8.90
C GLN A 146 0.81 -12.77 9.47
N MET A 147 0.87 -11.48 9.16
CA MET A 147 1.90 -10.56 9.65
C MET A 147 1.69 -10.10 11.11
N TRP A 148 0.51 -10.36 11.66
CA TRP A 148 0.03 -9.75 12.89
C TRP A 148 -0.49 -10.81 13.86
N SER A 149 -0.42 -10.53 15.16
CA SER A 149 -1.23 -11.29 16.12
C SER A 149 -2.72 -11.05 15.84
N ASP A 150 -3.59 -11.94 16.32
CA ASP A 150 -5.04 -11.74 16.15
C ASP A 150 -5.50 -10.42 16.78
N GLU A 151 -4.92 -10.03 17.93
CA GLU A 151 -5.21 -8.75 18.61
C GLU A 151 -4.74 -7.53 17.81
N GLU A 152 -3.49 -7.56 17.30
CA GLU A 152 -2.95 -6.50 16.43
C GLU A 152 -3.81 -6.35 15.16
N PHE A 153 -4.20 -7.47 14.55
CA PHE A 153 -4.98 -7.50 13.32
C PHE A 153 -6.38 -6.91 13.49
N GLU A 154 -7.05 -7.19 14.61
CA GLU A 154 -8.38 -6.63 14.89
C GLU A 154 -8.32 -5.10 15.04
N ILE A 155 -7.31 -4.56 15.71
CA ILE A 155 -7.14 -3.10 15.80
C ILE A 155 -6.84 -2.50 14.43
N ILE A 156 -5.98 -3.13 13.62
CA ILE A 156 -5.70 -2.65 12.25
C ILE A 156 -6.96 -2.62 11.40
N LYS A 157 -7.87 -3.60 11.53
CA LYS A 157 -9.17 -3.57 10.84
C LYS A 157 -10.04 -2.40 11.29
N LEU A 158 -10.04 -2.08 12.58
CA LEU A 158 -10.79 -0.94 13.11
C LEU A 158 -10.21 0.38 12.60
N ILE A 159 -8.89 0.53 12.54
CA ILE A 159 -8.25 1.71 11.94
C ILE A 159 -8.61 1.79 10.45
N ASP A 160 -8.53 0.68 9.71
CA ASP A 160 -8.89 0.65 8.29
C ASP A 160 -10.34 1.06 8.03
N LYS A 161 -11.26 0.68 8.93
CA LYS A 161 -12.66 1.13 8.90
C LYS A 161 -12.76 2.65 9.04
N GLU A 162 -12.11 3.26 10.03
CA GLU A 162 -12.13 4.72 10.19
C GLU A 162 -11.50 5.44 8.99
N VAL A 163 -10.41 4.88 8.43
CA VAL A 163 -9.75 5.42 7.24
C VAL A 163 -10.64 5.40 6.00
N THR A 164 -11.33 4.29 5.79
CA THR A 164 -12.24 4.13 4.64
C THR A 164 -13.53 4.93 4.79
N SER A 165 -14.04 5.11 6.01
CA SER A 165 -15.16 5.99 6.32
C SER A 165 -14.81 7.48 6.25
N GLY A 166 -13.53 7.84 6.25
CA GLY A 166 -13.07 9.23 6.17
C GLY A 166 -13.00 9.94 7.52
N ASN A 167 -13.20 9.23 8.62
CA ASN A 167 -13.19 9.75 9.99
C ASN A 167 -11.76 9.88 10.55
N ILE A 168 -10.82 10.34 9.73
CA ILE A 168 -9.39 10.31 10.08
C ILE A 168 -8.90 11.57 10.80
N THR A 169 -9.54 12.71 10.57
CA THR A 169 -9.11 13.99 11.14
C THR A 169 -10.19 14.56 12.05
N ASN A 170 -9.75 15.35 13.01
CA ASN A 170 -10.66 16.14 13.83
C ASN A 170 -11.30 17.23 12.95
N ILE A 171 -12.64 17.33 13.01
CA ILE A 171 -13.44 18.28 12.21
C ILE A 171 -12.97 19.74 12.43
N TYR A 172 -12.42 20.05 13.60
CA TYR A 172 -11.94 21.38 13.96
C TYR A 172 -10.45 21.62 13.65
N LYS A 173 -9.67 20.57 13.36
CA LYS A 173 -8.22 20.64 13.07
C LYS A 173 -7.83 19.62 12.00
N THR A 174 -7.58 20.09 10.78
CA THR A 174 -7.35 19.26 9.58
C THR A 174 -6.08 18.39 9.58
N ILE A 175 -5.19 18.53 10.57
CA ILE A 175 -3.90 17.81 10.67
C ILE A 175 -3.81 16.99 11.98
N VAL A 176 -4.87 16.99 12.79
CA VAL A 176 -4.91 16.21 14.03
C VAL A 176 -5.78 14.98 13.82
N PRO A 177 -5.33 13.76 14.20
CA PRO A 177 -6.15 12.57 14.12
C PRO A 177 -7.46 12.71 14.91
N SER A 178 -8.51 11.99 14.50
CA SER A 178 -9.75 11.91 15.27
C SER A 178 -9.54 11.17 16.60
N ASP A 179 -10.37 11.46 17.60
CA ASP A 179 -10.31 10.77 18.91
C ASP A 179 -10.51 9.26 18.77
N ALA A 180 -11.35 8.83 17.80
CA ALA A 180 -11.54 7.43 17.48
C ALA A 180 -10.24 6.74 17.08
N ILE A 181 -9.47 7.34 16.16
CA ILE A 181 -8.20 6.76 15.69
C ILE A 181 -7.10 6.87 16.76
N LEU A 182 -7.08 7.93 17.58
CA LEU A 182 -6.16 8.05 18.71
C LEU A 182 -6.39 6.93 19.74
N ASN A 183 -7.64 6.66 20.09
CA ASN A 183 -7.98 5.58 21.02
C ASN A 183 -7.55 4.21 20.48
N LEU A 184 -7.70 3.97 19.17
CA LEU A 184 -7.22 2.73 18.53
C LEU A 184 -5.70 2.63 18.54
N LYS A 185 -4.97 3.74 18.32
CA LYS A 185 -3.52 3.80 18.45
C LYS A 185 -3.05 3.46 19.85
N GLU A 186 -3.69 4.01 20.88
CA GLU A 186 -3.34 3.73 22.28
C GLU A 186 -3.58 2.26 22.64
N GLN A 187 -4.63 1.64 22.11
CA GLN A 187 -4.86 0.19 22.27
C GLN A 187 -3.78 -0.62 21.56
N PHE A 188 -3.41 -0.23 20.33
CA PHE A 188 -2.36 -0.90 19.57
C PHE A 188 -1.02 -0.87 20.33
N ASP A 189 -0.62 0.29 20.86
CA ASP A 189 0.64 0.45 21.59
C ASP A 189 0.71 -0.42 22.84
N LYS A 190 -0.40 -0.56 23.57
CA LYS A 190 -0.49 -1.42 24.74
C LYS A 190 -0.30 -2.90 24.42
N ILE A 191 -0.62 -3.34 23.20
CA ILE A 191 -0.45 -4.75 22.80
C ILE A 191 0.96 -4.97 22.24
N THR A 192 1.49 -4.01 21.49
CA THR A 192 2.78 -4.16 20.81
C THR A 192 3.99 -3.92 21.73
N PHE A 193 3.85 -3.11 22.79
CA PHE A 193 4.97 -2.70 23.66
C PHE A 193 4.85 -3.13 25.14
N ASN A 194 3.82 -3.91 25.49
CA ASN A 194 3.80 -4.67 26.75
C ASN A 194 4.41 -6.06 26.54
#